data_AF-A0A538DLG7-F1
#
_entry.id   AF-A0A538DLG7-F1
#
_cell.length_a   1.000
_cell.length_b   1.000
_cell.length_c   1.000
_cell.angle_alpha   90.00
_cell.angle_beta   90.00
_cell.angle_gamma   90.00
#
_symmetry.space_group_name_H-M   'P 1'
#
loop_
_entity.id
_entity.type
_entity.pdbx_description
1 polymer ?
#
loop_
_entity_poly.entity_id
_entity_poly.type
_entity_poly.pdbx_seq_one_letter_code
_entity_poly.pdbx_strand_id
1 'polypeptide(L)'
;MIGGEAIAALAPKLARYRATMHMIGNHYVDFVDDDHAKGETYCMAHHVYDADGIDRVYIMAIRYQDSYVRTADGWRMEARTLTLQWDEDRPLREGDSSKKPG
;
A
#
# COMPACT_ATOMS: atom_id res chain seq x y z
N MET A 1 9.19 -15.20 11.34
CA MET A 1 9.53 -13.77 11.32
C MET A 1 8.29 -13.00 11.76
N ILE A 2 8.40 -12.09 12.73
CA ILE A 2 7.31 -11.20 13.19
C ILE A 2 7.87 -9.77 13.21
N GLY A 3 7.05 -8.77 12.88
CA GLY A 3 7.43 -7.35 13.00
C GLY A 3 8.46 -6.88 11.97
N GLY A 4 9.34 -5.96 12.38
CA GLY A 4 10.26 -5.23 11.49
C GLY A 4 11.14 -6.12 10.60
N GLU A 5 11.61 -7.27 11.10
CA GLU A 5 12.41 -8.21 10.30
C GLU A 5 11.59 -8.90 9.21
N ALA A 6 10.31 -9.21 9.49
CA ALA A 6 9.41 -9.77 8.48
C ALA A 6 9.13 -8.76 7.36
N ILE A 7 9.02 -7.47 7.72
CA ILE A 7 8.86 -6.37 6.77
C ILE A 7 10.14 -6.23 5.93
N ALA A 8 11.32 -6.23 6.56
CA ALA A 8 12.59 -6.13 5.87
C ALA A 8 12.80 -7.29 4.87
N ALA A 9 12.35 -8.50 5.22
CA ALA A 9 12.42 -9.66 4.34
C ALA A 9 11.56 -9.54 3.07
N LEU A 10 10.64 -8.58 2.99
CA LEU A 10 9.89 -8.28 1.77
C LEU A 10 10.69 -7.45 0.76
N ALA A 11 11.74 -6.74 1.19
CA ALA A 11 12.50 -5.82 0.33
C ALA A 11 13.00 -6.47 -0.98
N PRO A 12 13.56 -7.70 -1.00
CA PRO A 12 13.97 -8.34 -2.25
C PRO A 12 12.81 -8.59 -3.22
N LYS A 13 11.61 -8.86 -2.72
CA LYS A 13 10.41 -9.04 -3.56
C LYS A 13 9.95 -7.72 -4.19
N LEU A 14 10.21 -6.62 -3.50
CA LEU A 14 9.89 -5.27 -3.98
C LEU A 14 10.92 -4.75 -5.00
N ALA A 15 12.14 -5.28 -4.99
CA ALA A 15 13.23 -4.84 -5.87
C ALA A 15 12.94 -5.03 -7.37
N ARG A 16 11.95 -5.86 -7.73
CA ARG A 16 11.50 -6.03 -9.12
C ARG A 16 10.72 -4.82 -9.65
N TYR A 17 10.20 -3.97 -8.77
CA TYR A 17 9.42 -2.81 -9.15
C TYR A 17 10.33 -1.59 -9.31
N ARG A 18 10.27 -0.94 -10.47
CA ARG A 18 10.98 0.31 -10.74
C ARG A 18 10.37 1.49 -9.96
N ALA A 19 9.06 1.47 -9.74
CA ALA A 19 8.36 2.47 -8.95
C ALA A 19 7.16 1.84 -8.24
N THR A 20 6.83 2.35 -7.05
CA THR A 20 5.60 2.01 -6.34
C THR A 20 4.92 3.27 -5.83
N MET A 21 3.58 3.28 -5.79
CA MET A 21 2.79 4.35 -5.19
C MET A 21 1.60 3.75 -4.45
N HIS A 22 1.44 4.11 -3.18
CA HIS A 22 0.31 3.68 -2.36
C HIS A 22 -0.54 4.89 -2.02
N MET A 23 -1.71 5.00 -2.64
CA MET A 23 -2.70 6.00 -2.28
C MET A 23 -3.61 5.41 -1.21
N ILE A 24 -3.56 5.97 0.00
CA ILE A 24 -4.40 5.53 1.12
C ILE A 24 -5.53 6.54 1.31
N GLY A 25 -6.77 6.06 1.44
CA GLY A 25 -7.96 6.86 1.63
C GLY A 25 -8.96 6.23 2.59
N ASN A 26 -10.13 6.85 2.70
CA ASN A 26 -11.28 6.38 3.48
C ASN A 26 -10.91 5.85 4.87
N HIS A 27 -10.18 6.65 5.65
CA HIS A 27 -9.75 6.24 6.98
C HIS A 27 -10.95 6.22 7.94
N TYR A 28 -11.16 5.07 8.56
CA TYR A 28 -12.07 4.90 9.69
C TYR A 28 -11.25 4.40 10.87
N VAL A 29 -11.40 5.05 12.03
CA VAL A 29 -10.70 4.68 13.27
C VAL A 29 -11.70 4.65 14.40
N ASP A 30 -11.65 3.59 15.21
CA ASP A 30 -12.47 3.39 16.39
C ASP A 30 -11.55 3.12 17.59
N PHE A 31 -11.68 3.95 18.64
CA PHE A 31 -10.86 3.82 19.85
C PHE A 31 -11.45 2.73 20.74
N VAL A 32 -10.61 1.76 21.11
CA VAL A 32 -10.99 0.69 22.03
C VAL A 32 -10.84 1.16 23.48
N ASP A 33 -9.77 1.91 23.75
CA ASP A 33 -9.50 2.61 25.00
C ASP A 33 -8.51 3.78 24.75
N ASP A 34 -7.94 4.37 25.81
CA ASP A 34 -7.04 5.51 25.73
C ASP A 34 -5.73 5.22 24.95
N ASP A 35 -5.32 3.94 24.94
CA ASP A 35 -4.05 3.46 24.42
C ASP A 35 -4.20 2.49 23.24
N HIS A 36 -5.42 2.07 22.87
CA HIS A 36 -5.67 1.14 21.77
C HIS A 36 -6.75 1.64 20.81
N ALA A 37 -6.56 1.38 19.52
CA ALA A 37 -7.55 1.66 18.48
C ALA A 37 -7.55 0.57 17.40
N LYS A 38 -8.67 0.45 16.69
CA LYS A 38 -8.78 -0.31 15.45
C LYS A 38 -9.03 0.66 14.31
N GLY A 39 -8.56 0.33 13.13
CA GLY A 39 -8.87 1.13 11.96
C GLY A 39 -8.99 0.34 10.68
N GLU A 40 -9.66 0.94 9.73
CA GLU A 40 -9.73 0.48 8.37
C GLU A 40 -9.33 1.59 7.41
N THR A 41 -8.53 1.24 6.40
CA THR A 41 -8.18 2.15 5.32
C THR A 41 -8.27 1.46 3.98
N TYR A 42 -8.58 2.22 2.93
CA TYR A 42 -8.59 1.72 1.57
C TYR A 42 -7.30 2.13 0.89
N CYS A 43 -6.70 1.23 0.12
CA CYS A 43 -5.43 1.47 -0.55
C CYS A 43 -5.50 1.08 -2.03
N MET A 44 -5.04 1.99 -2.88
CA MET A 44 -4.70 1.70 -4.28
C MET A 44 -3.19 1.65 -4.41
N ALA A 45 -2.64 0.44 -4.47
CA ALA A 45 -1.19 0.21 -4.59
C ALA A 45 -0.82 -0.02 -6.05
N HIS A 46 -0.03 0.88 -6.61
CA HIS A 46 0.47 0.83 -7.98
C HIS A 46 1.93 0.37 -7.96
N HIS A 47 2.27 -0.57 -8.81
CA HIS A 47 3.62 -1.11 -8.92
C HIS A 47 4.03 -1.18 -10.39
N VAL A 48 5.03 -0.41 -10.78
CA VAL A 48 5.56 -0.39 -12.14
C VAL A 48 6.74 -1.35 -12.22
N TYR A 49 6.75 -2.21 -13.23
CA TYR A 49 7.84 -3.16 -13.48
C TYR A 49 8.07 -3.38 -14.98
N ASP A 50 9.26 -3.86 -15.33
CA ASP A 50 9.59 -4.33 -16.67
C ASP A 50 9.27 -5.82 -16.79
N ALA A 51 8.62 -6.20 -17.89
CA ALA A 51 8.45 -7.58 -18.31
C ALA A 51 8.91 -7.73 -19.76
N ASP A 52 10.10 -8.30 -19.96
CA ASP A 52 10.71 -8.54 -21.26
C ASP A 52 10.83 -7.26 -22.12
N GLY A 53 11.25 -6.15 -21.51
CA GLY A 53 11.39 -4.85 -22.18
C GLY A 53 10.08 -4.07 -22.35
N ILE A 54 8.97 -4.59 -21.82
CA ILE A 54 7.66 -3.93 -21.84
C ILE A 54 7.33 -3.44 -20.44
N ASP A 55 7.13 -2.13 -20.30
CA ASP A 55 6.68 -1.53 -19.05
C ASP A 55 5.23 -1.92 -18.73
N ARG A 56 5.02 -2.39 -17.51
CA ARG A 56 3.72 -2.81 -16.97
C ARG A 56 3.42 -2.11 -15.66
N VAL A 57 2.12 -2.01 -15.35
CA VAL A 57 1.63 -1.57 -14.05
C VAL A 57 0.72 -2.64 -13.44
N TYR A 58 1.08 -3.08 -12.24
CA TYR A 58 0.27 -3.93 -11.38
C TYR A 58 -0.40 -3.08 -10.30
N ILE A 59 -1.73 -3.05 -10.31
CA ILE A 59 -2.55 -2.23 -9.42
C ILE A 59 -3.34 -3.16 -8.49
N MET A 60 -3.24 -2.94 -7.18
CA MET A 60 -3.99 -3.68 -6.17
C MET A 60 -4.96 -2.74 -5.46
N ALA A 61 -6.24 -3.11 -5.41
CA ALA A 61 -7.23 -2.48 -4.55
C ALA A 61 -7.33 -3.26 -3.24
N ILE A 62 -6.97 -2.61 -2.14
CA ILE A 62 -6.72 -3.24 -0.85
C ILE A 62 -7.61 -2.60 0.21
N ARG A 63 -8.11 -3.42 1.14
CA ARG A 63 -8.56 -2.96 2.47
C ARG A 63 -7.52 -3.36 3.50
N TYR A 64 -7.03 -2.38 4.26
CA TYR A 64 -6.20 -2.64 5.44
C TYR A 64 -7.07 -2.63 6.68
N GLN A 65 -6.98 -3.68 7.49
CA GLN A 65 -7.53 -3.72 8.84
C GLN A 65 -6.38 -3.69 9.84
N ASP A 66 -6.32 -2.62 10.62
CA ASP A 66 -5.19 -2.30 11.48
C ASP A 66 -5.59 -2.33 12.96
N SER A 67 -4.68 -2.81 13.82
CA SER A 67 -4.68 -2.51 15.25
C SER A 67 -3.57 -1.53 15.58
N TYR A 68 -3.86 -0.61 16.48
CA TYR A 68 -2.96 0.45 16.91
C TYR A 68 -2.77 0.42 18.42
N VAL A 69 -1.55 0.74 18.85
CA VAL A 69 -1.20 0.92 20.26
C VAL A 69 -0.49 2.26 20.45
N ARG A 70 -0.83 3.00 21.50
CA ARG A 70 -0.12 4.20 21.94
C ARG A 70 1.07 3.77 22.79
N THR A 71 2.27 4.13 22.37
CA THR A 71 3.48 3.96 23.17
C THR A 71 3.90 5.29 23.79
N ALA A 72 4.95 5.28 24.62
CA ALA A 72 5.57 6.52 25.12
C ALA A 72 6.01 7.47 23.98
N ASP A 73 6.29 6.92 22.79
CA ASP A 73 6.70 7.67 21.59
C ASP A 73 5.52 7.94 20.63
N GLY A 74 4.28 7.78 21.11
CA GLY A 74 3.03 7.99 20.37
C GLY A 74 2.47 6.72 19.72
N TRP A 75 1.45 6.89 18.88
CA TRP A 75 0.75 5.79 18.22
C TRP A 75 1.65 5.01 17.26
N ARG A 76 1.48 3.68 17.24
CA ARG A 76 2.14 2.73 16.33
C ARG A 76 1.11 1.74 15.79
N MET A 77 1.38 1.22 14.59
CA MET A 77 0.67 0.04 14.08
C MET A 77 1.19 -1.18 14.82
N GLU A 78 0.30 -1.86 15.55
CA GLU A 78 0.60 -3.11 16.22
C GLU A 78 0.49 -4.27 15.22
N ALA A 79 -0.56 -4.28 14.41
CA ALA A 79 -0.76 -5.25 13.34
C ALA A 79 -1.49 -4.61 12.15
N ARG A 80 -1.25 -5.16 10.96
CA ARG A 80 -1.96 -4.83 9.72
C ARG A 80 -2.31 -6.10 8.98
N THR A 81 -3.59 -6.28 8.71
CA THR A 81 -4.09 -7.30 7.79
C THR A 81 -4.38 -6.65 6.45
N LEU A 82 -3.84 -7.21 5.38
CA LEU A 82 -4.07 -6.78 4.00
C LEU A 82 -5.10 -7.73 3.37
N THR A 83 -6.27 -7.20 3.00
CA THR A 83 -7.25 -7.93 2.22
C THR A 83 -7.32 -7.37 0.80
N LEU A 84 -6.87 -8.15 -0.17
CA LEU A 84 -7.00 -7.80 -1.59
C LEU A 84 -8.47 -7.89 -1.99
N GLN A 85 -9.04 -6.80 -2.50
CA GLN A 85 -10.40 -6.79 -3.05
C GLN A 85 -10.39 -7.26 -4.50
N TRP A 86 -9.47 -6.71 -5.29
CA TRP A 86 -9.22 -7.06 -6.69
C TRP A 86 -7.87 -6.48 -7.13
N ASP A 87 -7.36 -6.96 -8.25
CA ASP A 87 -6.15 -6.44 -8.89
C ASP A 87 -6.30 -6.32 -10.41
N GLU A 88 -5.42 -5.52 -11.00
CA GLU A 88 -5.27 -5.33 -12.43
C GLU A 88 -3.79 -5.39 -12.80
N ASP A 89 -3.47 -6.10 -13.88
CA ASP A 89 -2.13 -6.08 -14.47
C ASP A 89 -2.22 -5.76 -15.96
N ARG A 90 -1.64 -4.64 -16.36
CA ARG A 90 -1.72 -4.15 -17.74
C ARG A 90 -0.44 -3.44 -18.18
N PRO A 91 -0.23 -3.27 -19.51
CA PRO A 91 0.82 -2.39 -20.01
C PRO A 91 0.70 -0.98 -19.41
N LEU A 92 1.84 -0.41 -19.02
CA LEU A 92 1.91 0.96 -18.57
C LEU A 92 1.61 1.86 -19.77
N ARG A 93 0.70 2.81 -19.60
CA ARG A 93 0.44 3.86 -20.58
C ARG A 93 1.05 5.14 -20.07
N GLU A 94 1.92 5.74 -20.86
CA GLU A 94 2.44 7.08 -20.57
C GLU A 94 1.33 8.12 -20.72
N GLY A 95 1.30 9.09 -19.82
CA GLY A 95 0.41 10.24 -19.96
C GLY A 95 0.87 11.12 -21.13
N ASP A 96 -0.03 11.43 -22.05
CA ASP A 96 0.24 12.42 -23.10
C ASP A 96 0.18 13.83 -22.52
N SER A 97 1.34 14.37 -22.14
CA SER A 97 1.50 15.74 -21.65
C SER A 97 1.51 16.80 -22.76
N SER A 98 1.43 16.39 -24.04
CA SER A 98 1.47 17.30 -25.18
C SER A 98 0.11 17.96 -25.49
N LYS A 99 -0.99 17.45 -24.92
CA LYS A 99 -2.31 18.07 -25.01
C LYS A 99 -2.42 19.22 -24.03
N LYS A 100 -2.28 20.46 -24.52
CA LYS A 100 -2.69 21.65 -23.77
C LYS A 100 -4.20 21.58 -23.48
N PRO A 101 -4.65 21.90 -22.25
CA PRO A 101 -6.08 22.11 -22.01
C PRO A 101 -6.55 23.28 -22.89
N GLY A 102 -7.64 23.06 -23.63
CA GLY A 102 -8.31 24.07 -24.44
C GLY A 102 -9.15 25.02 -23.62
#